data_AF-A0A4R3NCY6-F1
#
_entry.id   AF-A0A4R3NCY6-F1
#
_cell.length_a   1.000
_cell.length_b   1.000
_cell.length_c   1.000
_cell.angle_alpha   90.00
_cell.angle_beta   90.00
_cell.angle_gamma   90.00
#
_symmetry.space_group_name_H-M   'P 1'
#
loop_
_entity.id
_entity.type
_entity.pdbx_description
1 polymer ?
#
loop_
_entity_poly.entity_id
_entity_poly.type
_entity_poly.pdbx_seq_one_letter_code
_entity_poly.pdbx_strand_id
1 'polypeptide(L)'
;MVFFLFNSSAQGRDISFNVHNAIYPAGVSKHGVYVLKGSIYSALKHKGFKIWCDDSNNECVLNGLNSQIKVKLEGEEGISYIDDNGALMILSSSPDDFCYFKIVIDGYQNIKPGKYDLGLNAAIVTD
;
A
#
# COMPACT_ATOMS: atom_id res chain seq x y z
N MET A 1 16.30 -11.73 9.16
CA MET A 1 14.94 -11.24 9.45
C MET A 1 14.81 -9.85 8.86
N VAL A 2 13.64 -9.53 8.27
CA VAL A 2 13.32 -8.24 7.67
C VAL A 2 12.22 -7.59 8.50
N PHE A 3 12.38 -6.31 8.82
CA PHE A 3 11.39 -5.50 9.52
C PHE A 3 10.89 -4.43 8.57
N PHE A 4 9.57 -4.35 8.44
CA PHE A 4 8.93 -3.30 7.68
C PHE A 4 8.31 -2.27 8.60
N LEU A 5 8.66 -1.02 8.37
CA LEU A 5 8.18 0.16 9.07
C LEU A 5 7.38 1.01 8.08
N PHE A 6 6.23 1.51 8.50
CA PHE A 6 5.33 2.25 7.64
C PHE A 6 4.95 3.58 8.26
N ASN A 7 5.01 4.62 7.45
CA ASN A 7 4.42 5.91 7.76
C ASN A 7 3.24 6.09 6.82
N SER A 8 2.04 6.21 7.38
CA SER A 8 0.82 6.45 6.66
C SER A 8 0.37 7.89 6.84
N SER A 9 -0.04 8.52 5.74
CA SER A 9 -0.67 9.84 5.76
C SER A 9 -2.01 9.76 5.01
N ALA A 10 -3.02 10.46 5.51
CA ALA A 10 -4.33 10.54 4.88
C ALA A 10 -4.67 12.00 4.60
N GLN A 11 -5.08 12.29 3.36
CA GLN A 11 -5.54 13.59 2.92
C GLN A 11 -7.07 13.57 2.84
N GLY A 12 -7.72 14.21 3.82
CA GLY A 12 -9.17 14.32 3.92
C GLY A 12 -9.62 14.37 5.38
N ARG A 13 -10.76 15.03 5.66
CA ARG A 13 -11.38 14.97 7.00
C ARG A 13 -11.99 13.57 7.17
N ASP A 14 -11.86 12.99 8.36
CA ASP A 14 -12.50 11.73 8.76
C ASP A 14 -12.12 10.47 7.96
N ILE A 15 -10.85 10.40 7.51
CA ILE A 15 -10.25 9.17 6.95
C ILE A 15 -9.42 8.47 8.03
N SER A 16 -9.67 7.17 8.24
CA SER A 16 -8.82 6.30 9.04
C SER A 16 -8.00 5.41 8.10
N PHE A 17 -6.67 5.60 8.10
CA PHE A 17 -5.74 4.87 7.23
C PHE A 17 -4.68 4.16 8.07
N ASN A 18 -4.78 2.82 8.13
CA ASN A 18 -3.95 1.99 8.99
C ASN A 18 -3.12 1.01 8.18
N VAL A 19 -1.84 0.91 8.51
CA VAL A 19 -0.88 0.00 7.88
C VAL A 19 -0.15 -0.74 8.99
N HIS A 20 -0.18 -2.07 8.97
CA HIS A 20 0.43 -2.87 10.01
C HIS A 20 1.90 -3.16 9.71
N ASN A 21 2.78 -2.92 10.68
CA ASN A 21 4.17 -3.37 10.62
C ASN A 21 4.22 -4.90 10.53
N ALA A 22 5.17 -5.42 9.76
CA ALA A 22 5.31 -6.85 9.51
C ALA A 22 6.76 -7.31 9.62
N ILE A 23 6.92 -8.58 9.99
CA ILE A 23 8.20 -9.29 9.99
C ILE A 23 8.19 -10.29 8.83
N TYR A 24 9.23 -10.26 8.01
CA TYR A 24 9.32 -11.09 6.82
C TYR A 24 10.64 -11.85 6.73
N PRO A 25 10.66 -13.09 6.22
CA PRO A 25 11.89 -13.86 6.06
C PRO A 25 12.80 -13.20 5.01
N ALA A 26 14.09 -13.06 5.32
CA ALA A 26 15.08 -12.60 4.34
C ALA A 26 15.39 -13.72 3.33
N GLY A 27 15.86 -13.33 2.14
CA GLY A 27 16.23 -14.23 1.07
C GLY A 27 15.40 -14.00 -0.18
N VAL A 28 15.33 -15.03 -1.01
CA VAL A 28 14.71 -14.92 -2.33
C VAL A 28 13.19 -15.00 -2.23
N SER A 29 12.52 -14.00 -2.79
CA SER A 29 11.06 -13.89 -2.80
C SER A 29 10.53 -13.86 -4.23
N LYS A 30 9.31 -14.39 -4.39
CA LYS A 30 8.60 -14.47 -5.67
C LYS A 30 7.64 -13.28 -5.83
N HIS A 31 7.33 -12.97 -7.08
CA HIS A 31 6.29 -11.99 -7.41
C HIS A 31 4.94 -12.39 -6.76
N GLY A 32 4.19 -11.40 -6.29
CA GLY A 32 2.87 -11.60 -5.68
C GLY A 32 2.92 -12.13 -4.25
N VAL A 33 4.11 -12.37 -3.68
CA VAL A 33 4.20 -12.75 -2.27
C VAL A 33 3.79 -11.57 -1.41
N TYR A 34 2.73 -11.78 -0.64
CA TYR A 34 2.22 -10.83 0.32
C TYR A 34 3.28 -10.47 1.37
N VAL A 35 3.39 -9.17 1.63
CA VAL A 35 4.30 -8.59 2.61
C VAL A 35 3.50 -8.04 3.79
N LEU A 36 2.42 -7.31 3.52
CA LEU A 36 1.55 -6.72 4.54
C LEU A 36 0.16 -6.34 4.01
N LYS A 37 -0.71 -6.01 4.96
CA LYS A 37 -2.10 -5.59 4.77
C LYS A 37 -2.30 -4.24 5.44
N GLY A 38 -3.04 -3.38 4.76
CA GLY A 38 -3.56 -2.14 5.32
C GLY A 38 -5.07 -2.07 5.16
N SER A 39 -5.64 -1.09 5.83
CA SER A 39 -7.05 -0.75 5.71
C SER A 39 -7.25 0.74 5.61
N ILE A 40 -8.32 1.10 4.92
CA ILE A 40 -8.80 2.47 4.83
C ILE A 40 -10.30 2.50 5.06
N TYR A 41 -10.74 3.53 5.79
CA TYR A 41 -12.14 3.75 6.11
C TYR A 41 -12.45 5.24 6.06
N SER A 42 -13.65 5.57 5.59
CA SER A 42 -14.20 6.92 5.61
C SER A 42 -15.69 6.85 5.93
N ALA A 43 -16.16 7.72 6.84
CA ALA A 43 -17.58 7.90 7.13
C ALA A 43 -18.26 8.92 6.19
N LEU A 44 -17.48 9.60 5.34
CA LEU A 44 -17.99 10.55 4.35
C LEU A 44 -18.43 9.82 3.09
N LYS A 45 -19.50 10.30 2.44
CA LYS A 45 -19.91 9.80 1.12
C LYS A 45 -18.78 9.98 0.09
N HIS A 46 -18.38 8.88 -0.57
CA HIS A 46 -17.29 8.84 -1.55
C HIS A 46 -17.57 7.78 -2.63
N LYS A 47 -16.80 7.80 -3.72
CA LYS A 47 -16.82 6.79 -4.80
C LYS A 47 -15.78 5.69 -4.61
N GLY A 48 -14.81 5.91 -3.74
CA GLY A 48 -13.67 5.03 -3.58
C GLY A 48 -12.53 5.67 -2.81
N PHE A 49 -11.43 4.94 -2.74
CA PHE A 49 -10.18 5.37 -2.14
C PHE A 49 -9.08 5.39 -3.18
N LYS A 50 -8.21 6.38 -3.08
CA LYS A 50 -6.96 6.47 -3.82
C LYS A 50 -5.81 6.28 -2.84
N ILE A 51 -4.91 5.34 -3.11
CA ILE A 51 -3.75 5.02 -2.28
C ILE A 51 -2.51 5.07 -3.16
N TRP A 52 -1.45 5.77 -2.76
CA TRP A 52 -0.22 5.86 -3.53
C TRP A 52 1.01 5.90 -2.63
N CYS A 53 2.15 5.54 -3.19
CA CYS A 53 3.43 5.63 -2.51
C CYS A 53 4.01 7.05 -2.63
N ASP A 54 4.78 7.48 -1.63
CA ASP A 54 5.45 8.80 -1.62
C ASP A 54 6.47 8.98 -2.77
N ASP A 55 6.89 7.89 -3.41
CA ASP A 55 7.94 7.91 -4.41
C ASP A 55 7.50 8.59 -5.71
N SER A 56 8.37 9.42 -6.29
CA SER A 56 8.08 10.28 -7.43
C SER A 56 7.98 9.55 -8.77
N ASN A 57 8.32 8.26 -8.81
CA ASN A 57 8.45 7.48 -10.05
C ASN A 57 7.26 6.54 -10.32
N ASN A 58 6.13 6.70 -9.63
CA ASN A 58 4.97 5.80 -9.72
C ASN A 58 5.30 4.33 -9.38
N GLU A 59 6.46 4.07 -8.78
CA GLU A 59 6.88 2.76 -8.27
C GLU A 59 6.82 2.78 -6.75
N CYS A 60 6.25 1.73 -6.15
CA CYS A 60 6.29 1.57 -4.71
C CYS A 60 7.57 0.83 -4.31
N VAL A 61 8.49 1.56 -3.67
CA VAL A 61 9.79 1.02 -3.25
C VAL A 61 9.95 1.12 -1.73
N LEU A 62 10.19 -0.03 -1.10
CA LEU A 62 10.61 -0.13 0.29
C LEU A 62 12.11 0.18 0.37
N ASN A 63 12.46 1.25 1.09
CA ASN A 63 13.83 1.71 1.20
C ASN A 63 14.46 1.23 2.51
N GLY A 64 15.52 0.43 2.41
CA GLY A 64 16.37 0.05 3.54
C GLY A 64 17.76 0.69 3.41
N LEU A 65 18.54 0.65 4.48
CA LEU A 65 19.84 1.34 4.57
C LEU A 65 20.80 1.06 3.39
N ASN A 66 20.78 -0.17 2.84
CA ASN A 66 21.68 -0.62 1.78
C ASN A 66 20.99 -1.48 0.71
N SER A 67 19.66 -1.41 0.63
CA SER A 67 18.86 -2.21 -0.30
C SER A 67 17.47 -1.64 -0.49
N GLN A 68 16.89 -1.92 -1.64
CA GLN A 68 15.52 -1.56 -2.00
C GLN A 68 14.73 -2.83 -2.33
N ILE A 69 13.42 -2.80 -2.07
CA ILE A 69 12.51 -3.87 -2.46
C ILE A 69 11.37 -3.23 -3.25
N LYS A 70 11.18 -3.66 -4.49
CA LYS A 70 10.04 -3.22 -5.30
C LYS A 70 8.78 -3.95 -4.85
N VAL A 71 7.70 -3.20 -4.66
CA VAL A 71 6.40 -3.73 -4.25
C VAL A 71 5.27 -3.13 -5.08
N LYS A 72 4.11 -3.78 -5.02
CA LYS A 72 2.86 -3.33 -5.64
C LYS A 72 1.76 -3.27 -4.61
N LEU A 73 0.84 -2.33 -4.80
CA LEU A 73 -0.40 -2.22 -4.04
C LEU A 73 -1.49 -3.01 -4.76
N GLU A 74 -2.24 -3.82 -4.04
CA GLU A 74 -3.36 -4.61 -4.57
C GLU A 74 -4.59 -4.43 -3.68
N GLY A 75 -5.77 -4.21 -4.27
CA GLY A 75 -7.03 -4.25 -3.54
C GLY A 75 -7.41 -5.68 -3.15
N GLU A 76 -7.97 -5.89 -1.96
CA GLU A 76 -8.46 -7.22 -1.57
C GLU A 76 -9.88 -7.51 -2.06
N GLU A 77 -10.70 -6.47 -2.16
CA GLU A 77 -12.14 -6.58 -2.38
C GLU A 77 -12.60 -5.48 -3.34
N GLY A 78 -13.72 -5.73 -4.02
CA GLY A 78 -14.32 -4.78 -4.95
C GLY A 78 -13.57 -4.63 -6.27
N ILE A 79 -13.86 -3.54 -7.00
CA ILE A 79 -13.18 -3.21 -8.26
C ILE A 79 -11.99 -2.32 -7.91
N SER A 80 -10.78 -2.81 -8.15
CA SER A 80 -9.55 -2.04 -7.98
C SER A 80 -8.71 -2.01 -9.24
N TYR A 81 -8.01 -0.90 -9.48
CA TYR A 81 -7.10 -0.73 -10.61
C TYR A 81 -5.98 0.26 -10.25
N ILE A 82 -4.90 0.28 -11.04
CA ILE A 82 -3.83 1.28 -10.92
C ILE A 82 -4.14 2.43 -11.90
N ASP A 83 -4.19 3.66 -11.41
CA ASP A 83 -4.39 4.85 -12.26
C ASP A 83 -3.13 5.20 -13.06
N ASP A 84 -3.24 6.16 -13.97
CA ASP A 84 -2.11 6.61 -14.82
C ASP A 84 -0.92 7.18 -14.03
N ASN A 85 -1.11 7.48 -12.74
CA ASN A 85 -0.09 7.97 -11.81
C ASN A 85 0.45 6.87 -10.88
N GLY A 86 0.17 5.60 -11.16
CA GLY A 86 0.64 4.49 -10.33
C GLY A 86 -0.07 4.36 -8.98
N ALA A 87 -1.16 5.10 -8.75
CA ALA A 87 -1.94 5.00 -7.53
C ALA A 87 -2.93 3.84 -7.62
N LEU A 88 -3.07 3.09 -6.52
CA LEU A 88 -4.15 2.12 -6.36
C LEU A 88 -5.48 2.85 -6.13
N MET A 89 -6.40 2.62 -7.04
CA MET A 89 -7.80 3.02 -6.94
C MET A 89 -8.61 1.81 -6.46
N ILE A 90 -9.34 1.96 -5.35
CA ILE A 90 -10.31 0.98 -4.87
C ILE A 90 -11.68 1.63 -4.96
N LEU A 91 -12.51 1.14 -5.89
CA LEU A 91 -13.87 1.67 -6.05
C LEU A 91 -14.78 1.07 -4.98
N SER A 92 -15.48 1.98 -4.31
CA SER A 92 -16.41 1.66 -3.26
C SER A 92 -17.79 1.41 -3.84
N SER A 93 -18.39 0.27 -3.52
CA SER A 93 -19.78 -0.01 -3.91
C SER A 93 -20.78 0.60 -2.93
N SER A 94 -20.34 0.99 -1.73
CA SER A 94 -21.17 1.59 -0.71
C SER A 94 -20.49 2.83 -0.08
N PRO A 95 -21.27 3.81 0.39
CA PRO A 95 -20.74 5.06 0.95
C PRO A 95 -20.13 4.92 2.36
N ASP A 96 -20.37 3.80 3.05
CA ASP A 96 -19.87 3.49 4.42
C ASP A 96 -18.82 2.38 4.40
N ASP A 97 -17.94 2.39 3.40
CA ASP A 97 -17.08 1.25 3.14
C ASP A 97 -15.74 1.35 3.87
N PHE A 98 -15.45 0.21 4.49
CA PHE A 98 -14.14 -0.16 4.95
C PHE A 98 -13.49 -0.98 3.83
N CYS A 99 -12.31 -0.58 3.37
CA CYS A 99 -11.59 -1.31 2.33
C CYS A 99 -10.25 -1.85 2.85
N TYR A 100 -9.90 -3.05 2.38
CA TYR A 100 -8.60 -3.65 2.61
C TYR A 100 -7.74 -3.61 1.36
N PHE A 101 -6.44 -3.45 1.56
CA PHE A 101 -5.44 -3.58 0.50
C PHE A 101 -4.21 -4.33 1.02
N LYS A 102 -3.47 -4.90 0.08
CA LYS A 102 -2.25 -5.64 0.31
C LYS A 102 -1.08 -4.94 -0.36
N ILE A 103 0.10 -5.18 0.18
CA ILE A 103 1.36 -4.85 -0.45
C ILE A 103 2.06 -6.17 -0.75
N VAL A 104 2.39 -6.37 -2.01
CA VAL A 104 3.00 -7.61 -2.52
C VAL A 104 4.35 -7.33 -3.16
N ILE A 105 5.23 -8.32 -3.16
CA ILE A 105 6.53 -8.23 -3.83
C ILE A 105 6.32 -8.09 -5.34
N ASP A 106 6.94 -7.09 -5.94
CA ASP A 106 6.91 -6.89 -7.38
C ASP A 106 8.11 -7.54 -8.07
N GLY A 107 7.92 -8.77 -8.53
CA GLY A 107 8.92 -9.50 -9.31
C GLY A 107 9.74 -10.43 -8.44
N TYR A 108 10.69 -11.13 -9.06
CA TYR A 108 11.58 -12.04 -8.34
C TYR A 108 12.76 -11.24 -7.78
N GLN A 109 12.95 -11.24 -6.46
CA GLN A 109 13.92 -10.36 -5.80
C GLN A 109 14.61 -11.07 -4.63
N ASN A 110 15.89 -10.75 -4.40
CA ASN A 110 16.61 -11.22 -3.22
C ASN A 110 16.60 -10.15 -2.12
N ILE A 111 15.81 -10.38 -1.07
CA ILE A 111 15.57 -9.42 0.01
C ILE A 111 16.63 -9.60 1.09
N LYS A 112 17.43 -8.55 1.33
CA LYS A 112 18.44 -8.56 2.39
C LYS A 112 17.80 -8.36 3.77
N PRO A 113 18.34 -8.96 4.84
CA PRO A 113 17.94 -8.62 6.20
C PRO A 113 18.10 -7.12 6.47
N GLY A 114 17.15 -6.49 7.17
CA GLY A 114 17.22 -5.06 7.45
C GLY A 114 15.88 -4.48 7.90
N LYS A 115 15.90 -3.19 8.19
CA LYS A 115 14.69 -2.36 8.34
C LYS A 115 14.45 -1.65 7.01
N TYR A 116 13.19 -1.63 6.59
CA TYR A 116 12.77 -0.97 5.37
C TYR A 116 11.55 -0.11 5.65
N ASP A 117 11.56 1.09 5.11
CA ASP A 117 10.52 2.08 5.27
C ASP A 117 9.73 2.24 3.95
N LEU A 118 8.42 2.39 4.05
CA LEU A 118 7.56 2.81 2.95
C LEU A 118 6.61 3.91 3.44
N GLY A 119 6.60 5.01 2.70
CA GLY A 119 5.64 6.09 2.85
C GLY A 119 4.44 5.85 1.96
N LEU A 120 3.25 5.87 2.57
CA LEU A 120 1.97 5.73 1.85
C LEU A 120 1.08 6.92 2.15
N ASN A 121 0.41 7.37 1.10
CA ASN A 121 -0.63 8.36 1.16
C ASN A 121 -1.96 7.74 0.74
N ALA A 122 -3.03 8.27 1.30
CA ALA A 122 -4.36 7.95 0.82
C ALA A 122 -5.29 9.18 0.82
N ALA A 123 -6.29 9.13 -0.04
CA ALA A 123 -7.36 10.12 -0.13
C ALA A 123 -8.68 9.45 -0.50
N ILE A 124 -9.80 10.07 -0.13
CA ILE A 124 -11.11 9.70 -0.66
C ILE A 124 -11.29 10.27 -2.07
N VAL A 125 -11.98 9.51 -2.91
CA VAL A 125 -12.40 9.95 -4.24
C VAL A 125 -13.82 10.46 -4.14
N THR A 126 -14.02 11.76 -4.30
CA THR A 126 -15.35 12.38 -4.35
C THR A 126 -15.78 12.60 -5.80
N ASP A 127 -17.07 12.92 -6.00
CA ASP A 127 -17.54 13.56 -7.23
C ASP A 127 -16.84 14.90 -7.48
#